data_AF-A0A1V4DUT2-F1
#
_entry.id   AF-A0A1V4DUT2-F1
#
_cell.length_a   1.000
_cell.length_b   1.000
_cell.length_c   1.000
_cell.angle_alpha   90.00
_cell.angle_beta   90.00
_cell.angle_gamma   90.00
#
_symmetry.space_group_name_H-M   'P 1'
#
loop_
_entity.id
_entity.type
_entity.pdbx_description
1 polymer ?
#
loop_
_entity_poly.entity_id
_entity_poly.type
_entity_poly.pdbx_seq_one_letter_code
_entity_poly.pdbx_strand_id
1 'polypeptide(L)'
;MRRRPPGAGIAPRHLAGWLFADLFLVLFLVALGMIASDGTGAAGAKKAPKPSASPSSSASSSASPSPSRTAKGPTGLDPRRHTFAVSLSSGATGRAAGKGNLNAADRKKIIAALDKEIRASGDGRRIGMVITFGVAPQSMLGAATDLAEDVNATLKSRRPQAFCGGNVGTRPFWSGGSADRVEIELYYINACEGQG
;
A
#
# COMPACT_ATOMS: atom_id res chain seq x y z
N MET A 1 -36.18 -40.72 22.35
CA MET A 1 -36.20 -39.28 22.68
C MET A 1 -35.36 -38.53 21.66
N ARG A 2 -35.98 -37.73 20.77
CA ARG A 2 -35.30 -36.96 19.71
C ARG A 2 -34.86 -35.61 20.27
N ARG A 3 -33.56 -35.30 20.24
CA ARG A 3 -33.04 -33.96 20.61
C ARG A 3 -33.09 -33.05 19.37
N ARG A 4 -33.71 -31.86 19.51
CA ARG A 4 -33.74 -30.78 18.51
C ARG A 4 -32.34 -30.18 18.29
N PRO A 5 -32.00 -29.70 17.09
CA PRO A 5 -30.77 -28.94 16.87
C PRO A 5 -30.89 -27.50 17.40
N PRO A 6 -29.80 -26.89 17.87
CA PRO A 6 -29.76 -25.49 18.30
C PRO A 6 -29.83 -24.56 17.09
N GLY A 7 -30.64 -23.51 17.22
CA GLY A 7 -30.88 -22.51 16.19
C GLY A 7 -29.60 -21.77 15.78
N ALA A 8 -29.42 -21.60 14.48
CA ALA A 8 -28.43 -20.73 13.89
C ALA A 8 -28.80 -19.27 14.18
N GLY A 9 -28.10 -18.65 15.13
CA GLY A 9 -28.18 -17.21 15.36
C GLY A 9 -27.59 -16.46 14.16
N ILE A 10 -28.40 -15.61 13.54
CA ILE A 10 -27.94 -14.66 12.50
C ILE A 10 -27.04 -13.65 13.21
N ALA A 11 -25.76 -13.62 12.86
CA ALA A 11 -24.80 -12.69 13.42
C ALA A 11 -25.23 -11.23 13.11
N PRO A 12 -25.27 -10.32 14.09
CA PRO A 12 -25.82 -8.96 13.96
C PRO A 12 -24.97 -8.01 13.09
N ARG A 13 -23.90 -8.49 12.46
CA ARG A 13 -23.01 -7.70 11.60
C ARG A 13 -23.58 -7.41 10.21
N HIS A 14 -24.65 -8.10 9.81
CA HIS A 14 -25.32 -7.86 8.52
C HIS A 14 -26.45 -6.84 8.59
N LEU A 15 -26.91 -6.45 9.79
CA LEU A 15 -27.93 -5.41 9.96
C LEU A 15 -27.40 -4.01 9.63
N ALA A 16 -26.13 -3.73 9.92
CA ALA A 16 -25.51 -2.44 9.64
C ALA A 16 -25.39 -2.13 8.14
N GLY A 17 -25.17 -3.16 7.31
CA GLY A 17 -25.06 -2.99 5.85
C GLY A 17 -26.38 -2.66 5.17
N TRP A 18 -27.49 -3.23 5.65
CA TRP A 18 -28.81 -2.98 5.09
C TRP A 18 -29.32 -1.56 5.43
N LEU A 19 -29.12 -1.12 6.68
CA LEU A 19 -29.46 0.24 7.09
C LEU A 19 -28.64 1.30 6.34
N PHE A 20 -27.35 1.04 6.10
CA PHE A 20 -26.50 1.94 5.33
C PHE A 20 -27.01 2.11 3.88
N ALA A 21 -27.44 1.02 3.24
CA ALA A 21 -27.98 1.06 1.89
C ALA A 21 -29.27 1.87 1.79
N ASP A 22 -30.15 1.76 2.79
CA ASP A 22 -31.40 2.54 2.84
C ASP A 22 -31.12 4.04 3.02
N LEU A 23 -30.24 4.39 3.96
CA LEU A 23 -29.81 5.78 4.15
C LEU A 23 -29.18 6.37 2.88
N PHE A 24 -28.32 5.60 2.21
CA PHE A 24 -27.70 6.00 0.95
C PHE A 24 -28.71 6.19 -0.18
N LEU A 25 -29.72 5.30 -0.28
CA LEU A 25 -30.78 5.41 -1.28
C LEU A 25 -31.62 6.69 -1.10
N VAL A 26 -31.96 7.02 0.14
CA VAL A 26 -32.69 8.26 0.46
C VAL A 26 -31.84 9.49 0.09
N LEU A 27 -30.57 9.52 0.47
CA LEU A 27 -29.64 10.60 0.10
C LEU A 27 -29.51 10.75 -1.42
N PHE A 28 -29.43 9.63 -2.15
CA PHE A 28 -29.35 9.62 -3.61
C PHE A 28 -30.61 10.19 -4.28
N LEU A 29 -31.80 9.83 -3.79
CA LEU A 29 -33.07 10.38 -4.29
C LEU A 29 -33.20 11.88 -4.01
N VAL A 30 -32.76 12.35 -2.84
CA VAL A 30 -32.73 13.78 -2.51
C VAL A 30 -31.79 14.53 -3.46
N ALA A 31 -30.60 14.00 -3.73
CA ALA A 31 -29.65 14.59 -4.67
C ALA A 31 -30.21 14.66 -6.10
N LEU A 32 -30.84 13.58 -6.58
CA LEU A 32 -31.54 13.59 -7.88
C LEU A 32 -32.70 14.59 -7.90
N GLY A 33 -33.44 14.74 -6.81
CA GLY A 33 -34.49 15.73 -6.66
C GLY A 33 -33.96 17.16 -6.77
N MET A 34 -32.80 17.46 -6.19
CA MET A 34 -32.14 18.76 -6.34
C MET A 34 -31.69 19.00 -7.79
N ILE A 35 -31.05 18.01 -8.42
CA ILE A 35 -30.62 18.10 -9.84
C ILE A 35 -31.83 18.27 -10.77
N ALA A 36 -32.94 17.61 -10.49
CA ALA A 36 -34.17 17.72 -11.29
C ALA A 36 -34.96 19.01 -11.02
N SER A 37 -34.79 19.63 -9.84
CA SER A 37 -35.41 20.90 -9.48
C SER A 37 -34.71 22.10 -10.12
N ASP A 38 -33.43 21.97 -10.47
CA ASP A 38 -32.64 22.96 -11.22
C ASP A 38 -32.90 22.90 -12.74
N GLY A 39 -34.19 22.88 -13.11
CA GLY A 39 -34.65 22.81 -14.48
C GLY A 39 -34.02 23.85 -15.41
N THR A 40 -33.03 23.43 -16.18
CA THR A 40 -32.74 23.97 -17.51
C THR A 40 -32.66 22.80 -18.49
N GLY A 41 -33.83 22.39 -18.96
CA GLY A 41 -33.94 21.51 -20.13
C GLY A 41 -33.68 22.30 -21.41
N ALA A 42 -32.81 21.77 -22.27
CA ALA A 42 -32.82 22.07 -23.70
C ALA A 42 -32.41 20.83 -24.50
N ALA A 43 -33.45 20.20 -25.03
CA ALA A 43 -33.57 19.41 -26.26
C ALA A 43 -32.31 19.05 -27.08
N GLY A 44 -32.21 17.75 -27.41
CA GLY A 44 -31.34 17.25 -28.45
C GLY A 44 -31.76 15.86 -28.94
N ALA A 45 -32.94 15.75 -29.55
CA ALA A 45 -33.36 14.56 -30.27
C ALA A 45 -32.43 14.29 -31.47
N LYS A 46 -32.05 13.02 -31.72
CA LYS A 46 -31.77 12.48 -33.07
C LYS A 46 -31.64 10.94 -33.09
N LYS A 47 -32.65 10.32 -33.73
CA LYS A 47 -32.68 9.13 -34.61
C LYS A 47 -32.07 7.78 -34.17
N ALA A 48 -32.95 6.77 -34.14
CA ALA A 48 -32.63 5.35 -34.39
C ALA A 48 -32.18 5.13 -35.85
N PRO A 49 -31.41 4.06 -36.15
CA PRO A 49 -32.05 2.80 -36.57
C PRO A 49 -31.34 1.50 -36.12
N LYS A 50 -32.09 0.39 -36.13
CA LYS A 50 -31.63 -1.01 -36.14
C LYS A 50 -31.98 -1.57 -37.54
N PRO A 51 -31.20 -2.47 -38.19
CA PRO A 51 -31.25 -3.90 -37.83
C PRO A 51 -29.93 -4.71 -38.02
N SER A 52 -29.90 -5.85 -37.31
CA SER A 52 -29.35 -7.18 -37.63
C SER A 52 -28.18 -7.36 -38.63
N ALA A 53 -27.10 -8.02 -38.18
CA ALA A 53 -26.55 -9.23 -38.82
C ALA A 53 -25.56 -9.94 -37.87
N SER A 54 -25.76 -11.25 -37.71
CA SER A 54 -24.79 -12.21 -37.15
C SER A 54 -23.94 -12.76 -38.29
N PRO A 55 -22.68 -13.16 -38.04
CA PRO A 55 -22.34 -14.52 -38.41
C PRO A 55 -21.54 -15.28 -37.34
N SER A 56 -21.74 -16.59 -37.37
CA SER A 56 -21.05 -17.64 -36.64
C SER A 56 -19.93 -18.24 -37.49
N SER A 57 -18.78 -18.58 -36.89
CA SER A 57 -17.84 -19.67 -37.22
C SER A 57 -16.56 -19.46 -36.38
N SER A 58 -16.18 -20.32 -35.43
CA SER A 58 -15.69 -21.72 -35.48
C SER A 58 -14.21 -21.86 -35.92
N ALA A 59 -13.48 -22.67 -35.13
CA ALA A 59 -12.09 -23.16 -35.29
C ALA A 59 -10.96 -22.15 -34.95
N SER A 60 -9.80 -22.50 -34.40
CA SER A 60 -9.25 -23.69 -33.72
C SER A 60 -7.84 -23.26 -33.25
N SER A 61 -7.39 -23.80 -32.11
CA SER A 61 -5.98 -24.07 -31.74
C SER A 61 -4.86 -23.11 -32.21
N SER A 62 -4.11 -22.53 -31.26
CA SER A 62 -2.66 -22.78 -31.07
C SER A 62 -1.96 -21.63 -30.34
N ALA A 63 -0.96 -22.00 -29.55
CA ALA A 63 0.05 -21.20 -28.86
C ALA A 63 -0.41 -20.40 -27.62
N SER A 64 -0.22 -21.03 -26.46
CA SER A 64 0.00 -20.33 -25.19
C SER A 64 1.24 -19.42 -25.34
N PRO A 65 1.14 -18.09 -25.19
CA PRO A 65 2.32 -17.26 -25.10
C PRO A 65 2.97 -17.51 -23.74
N SER A 66 4.09 -18.24 -23.76
CA SER A 66 5.09 -18.17 -22.70
C SER A 66 5.41 -16.68 -22.47
N PRO A 67 5.35 -16.14 -21.23
CA PRO A 67 5.71 -14.76 -20.98
C PRO A 67 7.22 -14.62 -21.17
N SER A 68 7.62 -14.34 -22.40
CA SER A 68 8.94 -13.81 -22.71
C SER A 68 9.07 -12.49 -21.96
N ARG A 69 10.12 -12.35 -21.14
CA ARG A 69 10.41 -11.13 -20.38
C ARG A 69 10.87 -10.04 -21.34
N THR A 70 9.93 -9.49 -22.11
CA THR A 70 10.12 -8.23 -22.82
C THR A 70 10.09 -7.13 -21.78
N ALA A 71 11.21 -6.42 -21.64
CA ALA A 71 11.35 -5.26 -20.79
C ALA A 71 10.39 -4.14 -21.22
N LYS A 72 9.15 -4.19 -20.70
CA LYS A 72 8.16 -3.11 -20.59
C LYS A 72 6.93 -3.63 -19.82
N GLY A 73 7.18 -4.17 -18.63
CA GLY A 73 6.10 -4.41 -17.67
C GLY A 73 5.56 -3.07 -17.14
N PRO A 74 4.34 -3.03 -16.56
CA PRO A 74 3.79 -1.80 -16.00
C PRO A 74 4.77 -1.16 -15.02
N THR A 75 5.02 0.14 -15.22
CA THR A 75 5.83 0.97 -14.32
C THR A 75 5.11 1.03 -12.98
N GLY A 76 5.58 0.29 -11.99
CA GLY A 76 4.89 0.16 -10.71
C GLY A 76 5.73 -0.55 -9.65
N LEU A 77 5.29 -0.42 -8.40
CA LEU A 77 5.84 -1.17 -7.27
C LEU A 77 5.51 -2.65 -7.42
N ASP A 78 6.47 -3.52 -7.11
CA ASP A 78 6.21 -4.92 -6.83
C ASP A 78 5.39 -4.99 -5.52
N PRO A 79 4.17 -5.57 -5.53
CA PRO A 79 3.36 -5.68 -4.32
C PRO A 79 3.96 -6.60 -3.26
N ARG A 80 5.01 -7.38 -3.58
CA ARG A 80 5.73 -8.20 -2.60
C ARG A 80 6.48 -7.30 -1.63
N ARG A 81 6.02 -7.29 -0.38
CA ARG A 81 6.71 -6.63 0.72
C ARG A 81 7.88 -7.48 1.21
N HIS A 82 8.98 -6.82 1.53
CA HIS A 82 10.15 -7.42 2.15
C HIS A 82 10.39 -6.76 3.50
N THR A 83 10.26 -7.53 4.58
CA THR A 83 10.26 -6.99 5.94
C THR A 83 11.49 -7.45 6.71
N PHE A 84 12.13 -6.53 7.40
CA PHE A 84 13.20 -6.83 8.34
C PHE A 84 13.13 -5.91 9.56
N ALA A 85 13.64 -6.37 10.69
CA ALA A 85 13.66 -5.62 11.93
C ALA A 85 15.10 -5.40 12.42
N VAL A 86 15.32 -4.28 13.10
CA VAL A 86 16.62 -3.91 13.66
C VAL A 86 16.45 -3.54 15.12
N SER A 87 17.19 -4.23 15.99
CA SER A 87 17.34 -3.85 17.40
C SER A 87 18.43 -2.80 17.54
N LEU A 88 18.05 -1.65 18.08
CA LEU A 88 18.92 -0.49 18.29
C LEU A 88 19.54 -0.53 19.69
N SER A 89 20.44 0.40 19.95
CA SER A 89 20.97 0.61 21.30
C SER A 89 19.89 1.16 22.24
N SER A 90 20.04 0.88 23.54
CA SER A 90 19.08 1.31 24.56
C SER A 90 18.87 2.83 24.52
N GLY A 91 17.62 3.25 24.68
CA GLY A 91 17.21 4.66 24.62
C GLY A 91 17.24 5.28 23.23
N ALA A 92 17.37 4.50 22.15
CA ALA A 92 17.26 4.98 20.78
C ALA A 92 15.91 5.63 20.50
N THR A 93 14.80 5.05 20.98
CA THR A 93 13.48 5.64 20.81
C THR A 93 13.39 6.99 21.52
N GLY A 94 13.90 7.10 22.75
CA GLY A 94 13.91 8.37 23.48
C GLY A 94 14.81 9.44 22.86
N ARG A 95 15.98 9.04 22.33
CA ARG A 95 16.91 9.95 21.64
C ARG A 95 16.33 10.49 20.34
N ALA A 96 15.50 9.72 19.67
CA ALA A 96 14.93 10.10 18.37
C ALA A 96 13.86 11.20 18.45
N ALA A 97 13.56 11.75 19.64
CA ALA A 97 12.80 12.99 19.77
C ALA A 97 13.58 14.14 19.08
N GLY A 98 13.38 14.29 17.77
CA GLY A 98 14.14 15.17 16.89
C GLY A 98 14.90 14.41 15.78
N LYS A 99 14.84 14.97 14.57
CA LYS A 99 15.45 14.42 13.35
C LYS A 99 16.98 14.42 13.45
N GLY A 100 17.62 13.30 13.09
CA GLY A 100 19.08 13.16 13.01
C GLY A 100 19.76 12.63 14.28
N ASN A 101 19.00 12.27 15.31
CA ASN A 101 19.52 11.95 16.65
C ASN A 101 19.93 10.48 16.85
N LEU A 102 19.73 9.61 15.85
CA LEU A 102 20.32 8.27 15.83
C LEU A 102 21.85 8.37 15.99
N ASN A 103 22.44 7.49 16.80
CA ASN A 103 23.89 7.47 16.96
C ASN A 103 24.55 6.75 15.76
N ALA A 104 25.87 6.86 15.63
CA ALA A 104 26.59 6.25 14.50
C ALA A 104 26.48 4.72 14.47
N ALA A 105 26.41 4.07 15.62
CA ALA A 105 26.30 2.61 15.71
C ALA A 105 24.93 2.11 15.24
N ASP A 106 23.85 2.78 15.65
CA ASP A 106 22.47 2.49 15.23
C ASP A 106 22.33 2.68 13.72
N ARG A 107 22.84 3.81 13.18
CA ARG A 107 22.87 4.03 11.72
C ARG A 107 23.61 2.92 10.99
N LYS A 108 24.77 2.48 11.50
CA LYS A 108 25.52 1.38 10.90
C LYS A 108 24.73 0.06 10.90
N LYS A 109 24.04 -0.26 12.00
CA LYS A 109 23.18 -1.45 12.11
C LYS A 109 22.04 -1.41 11.09
N ILE A 110 21.34 -0.27 10.99
CA ILE A 110 20.24 -0.06 10.05
C ILE A 110 20.72 -0.29 8.61
N ILE A 111 21.83 0.33 8.22
CA ILE A 111 22.36 0.23 6.86
C ILE A 111 22.88 -1.19 6.57
N ALA A 112 23.52 -1.86 7.54
CA ALA A 112 23.94 -3.24 7.36
C ALA A 112 22.74 -4.19 7.16
N ALA A 113 21.64 -3.96 7.90
CA ALA A 113 20.41 -4.73 7.73
C ALA A 113 19.76 -4.48 6.36
N LEU A 114 19.69 -3.21 5.92
CA LEU A 114 19.21 -2.87 4.58
C LEU A 114 20.06 -3.54 3.49
N ASP A 115 21.39 -3.44 3.57
CA ASP A 115 22.27 -4.03 2.56
C ASP A 115 22.15 -5.56 2.54
N LYS A 116 21.91 -6.19 3.69
CA LYS A 116 21.65 -7.63 3.76
C LYS A 116 20.34 -7.98 3.05
N GLU A 117 19.28 -7.22 3.30
CA GLU A 117 17.99 -7.43 2.65
C GLU A 117 18.07 -7.23 1.14
N ILE A 118 18.68 -6.15 0.66
CA ILE A 118 18.86 -5.88 -0.78
C ILE A 118 19.62 -7.02 -1.46
N ARG A 119 20.68 -7.55 -0.83
CA ARG A 119 21.43 -8.70 -1.40
C ARG A 119 20.59 -9.98 -1.44
N ALA A 120 19.68 -10.16 -0.49
CA ALA A 120 18.86 -11.36 -0.39
C ALA A 120 17.63 -11.33 -1.30
N SER A 121 17.03 -10.16 -1.53
CA SER A 121 15.73 -10.03 -2.21
C SER A 121 15.67 -9.03 -3.35
N GLY A 122 16.69 -8.21 -3.53
CA GLY A 122 16.70 -7.12 -4.50
C GLY A 122 16.76 -7.58 -5.94
N ASP A 123 17.52 -8.63 -6.25
CA ASP A 123 17.74 -9.14 -7.62
C ASP A 123 18.10 -8.02 -8.64
N GLY A 124 18.91 -7.05 -8.21
CA GLY A 124 19.30 -5.88 -9.02
C GLY A 124 18.23 -4.79 -9.15
N ARG A 125 17.06 -4.96 -8.54
CA ARG A 125 15.99 -3.96 -8.51
C ARG A 125 16.29 -2.85 -7.52
N ARG A 126 15.68 -1.69 -7.75
CA ARG A 126 15.76 -0.54 -6.84
C ARG A 126 14.54 -0.46 -5.95
N ILE A 127 14.72 0.16 -4.78
CA ILE A 127 13.63 0.41 -3.84
C ILE A 127 12.78 1.57 -4.37
N GLY A 128 11.47 1.35 -4.47
CA GLY A 128 10.50 2.37 -4.88
C GLY A 128 9.69 2.94 -3.72
N MET A 129 9.54 2.19 -2.63
CA MET A 129 8.87 2.65 -1.41
C MET A 129 9.44 1.98 -0.17
N VAL A 130 9.45 2.73 0.94
CA VAL A 130 9.81 2.23 2.27
C VAL A 130 8.73 2.61 3.27
N ILE A 131 8.28 1.64 4.05
CA ILE A 131 7.46 1.86 5.23
C ILE A 131 8.30 1.51 6.45
N THR A 132 8.38 2.43 7.41
CA THR A 132 9.17 2.22 8.62
C THR A 132 8.27 2.37 9.84
N PHE A 133 8.34 1.41 10.73
CA PHE A 133 7.64 1.39 12.01
C PHE A 133 8.64 1.54 13.14
N GLY A 134 8.52 2.60 13.93
CA GLY A 134 9.15 2.67 15.24
C GLY A 134 8.37 1.80 16.20
N VAL A 135 9.03 0.80 16.78
CA VAL A 135 8.41 -0.13 17.70
C VAL A 135 8.62 0.38 19.11
N ALA A 136 7.52 0.66 19.82
CA ALA A 136 7.55 1.14 21.20
C ALA A 136 6.19 0.96 21.89
N PRO A 137 6.12 1.07 23.24
CA PRO A 137 4.86 1.22 23.95
C PRO A 137 4.07 2.45 23.48
N GLN A 138 2.75 2.41 23.61
CA GLN A 138 1.86 3.49 23.17
C GLN A 138 2.17 4.85 23.82
N SER A 139 2.69 4.86 25.05
CA SER A 139 3.14 6.08 25.74
C SER A 139 4.26 6.82 25.01
N MET A 140 4.95 6.17 24.06
CA MET A 140 6.06 6.72 23.28
C MET A 140 5.73 6.82 21.78
N LEU A 141 4.45 6.89 21.40
CA LEU A 141 4.01 6.93 20.00
C LEU A 141 4.70 8.03 19.17
N GLY A 142 4.81 9.24 19.72
CA GLY A 142 5.50 10.35 19.06
C GLY A 142 6.97 10.04 18.80
N ALA A 143 7.70 9.70 19.87
CA ALA A 143 9.13 9.35 19.79
C ALA A 143 9.42 8.16 18.86
N ALA A 144 8.51 7.19 18.78
CA ALA A 144 8.62 6.07 17.86
C ALA A 144 8.37 6.47 16.40
N THR A 145 7.42 7.36 16.15
CA THR A 145 7.19 7.92 14.81
C THR A 145 8.39 8.76 14.37
N ASP A 146 8.97 9.55 15.28
CA ASP A 146 10.18 10.34 15.01
C ASP A 146 11.39 9.43 14.72
N LEU A 147 11.52 8.31 15.47
CA LEU A 147 12.51 7.28 15.20
C LEU A 147 12.36 6.71 13.78
N ALA A 148 11.12 6.41 13.35
CA ALA A 148 10.87 5.94 11.99
C ALA A 148 11.20 7.00 10.93
N GLU A 149 10.97 8.29 11.20
CA GLU A 149 11.38 9.37 10.32
C GLU A 149 12.91 9.46 10.21
N ASP A 150 13.62 9.37 11.34
CA ASP A 150 15.08 9.47 11.36
C ASP A 150 15.75 8.28 10.66
N VAL A 151 15.16 7.08 10.78
CA VAL A 151 15.55 5.92 9.97
C VAL A 151 15.35 6.22 8.49
N ASN A 152 14.19 6.71 8.07
CA ASN A 152 13.93 7.03 6.66
C ASN A 152 14.94 8.05 6.09
N ALA A 153 15.29 9.08 6.88
CA ALA A 153 16.31 10.05 6.52
C ALA A 153 17.71 9.43 6.43
N THR A 154 18.04 8.53 7.36
CA THR A 154 19.30 7.76 7.36
C THR A 154 19.41 6.89 6.10
N LEU A 155 18.35 6.16 5.74
CA LEU A 155 18.35 5.30 4.55
C LEU A 155 18.60 6.14 3.28
N LYS A 156 17.83 7.21 3.09
CA LYS A 156 17.95 8.11 1.92
C LYS A 156 19.33 8.74 1.80
N SER A 157 19.89 9.22 2.90
CA SER A 157 21.20 9.91 2.90
C SER A 157 22.39 8.95 2.73
N ARG A 158 22.33 7.74 3.29
CA ARG A 158 23.48 6.80 3.30
C ARG A 158 23.45 5.77 2.17
N ARG A 159 22.30 5.56 1.54
CA ARG A 159 22.11 4.61 0.43
C ARG A 159 21.29 5.21 -0.72
N PRO A 160 21.61 6.42 -1.23
CA PRO A 160 20.86 7.02 -2.33
C PRO A 160 20.79 6.14 -3.59
N GLN A 161 21.84 5.36 -3.85
CA GLN A 161 21.93 4.45 -5.00
C GLN A 161 20.98 3.24 -4.93
N ALA A 162 20.50 2.87 -3.74
CA ALA A 162 19.55 1.78 -3.59
C ALA A 162 18.14 2.18 -4.05
N PHE A 163 17.88 3.47 -4.18
CA PHE A 163 16.58 4.05 -4.49
C PHE A 163 16.44 4.35 -5.98
N CYS A 164 15.20 4.31 -6.45
CA CYS A 164 14.88 4.79 -7.79
C CYS A 164 14.77 6.32 -7.82
N GLY A 165 15.93 6.99 -7.86
CA GLY A 165 16.03 8.46 -7.86
C GLY A 165 15.75 9.08 -6.49
N GLY A 166 15.60 10.41 -6.47
CA GLY A 166 15.43 11.19 -5.23
C GLY A 166 14.01 11.14 -4.63
N ASN A 167 13.00 10.78 -5.43
CA ASN A 167 11.58 10.89 -5.06
C ASN A 167 10.97 9.57 -4.55
N VAL A 168 11.71 8.81 -3.75
CA VAL A 168 11.18 7.58 -3.16
C VAL A 168 10.20 7.87 -2.04
N GLY A 169 9.03 7.22 -2.11
CA GLY A 169 8.01 7.29 -1.08
C GLY A 169 8.51 6.66 0.22
N THR A 170 8.53 7.45 1.30
CA THR A 170 8.85 6.96 2.65
C THR A 170 7.71 7.30 3.58
N ARG A 171 7.25 6.33 4.39
CA ARG A 171 6.19 6.52 5.38
C ARG A 171 6.67 6.10 6.77
N PRO A 172 6.75 7.03 7.73
CA PRO A 172 7.02 6.70 9.12
C PRO A 172 5.71 6.41 9.87
N PHE A 173 5.69 5.34 10.64
CA PHE A 173 4.58 4.96 11.50
C PHE A 173 5.09 4.47 12.86
N TRP A 174 4.17 4.29 13.78
CA TRP A 174 4.39 3.60 15.05
C TRP A 174 3.82 2.17 14.97
N SER A 175 4.46 1.24 15.68
CA SER A 175 3.92 -0.09 15.97
C SER A 175 4.12 -0.42 17.46
N GLY A 176 3.17 -1.15 18.04
CA GLY A 176 3.24 -1.55 19.44
C GLY A 176 4.32 -2.60 19.71
N GLY A 177 5.10 -2.43 20.78
CA GLY A 177 6.08 -3.42 21.21
C GLY A 177 7.09 -2.87 22.21
N SER A 178 8.22 -3.56 22.36
CA SER A 178 9.35 -3.05 23.13
C SER A 178 10.06 -1.93 22.37
N ALA A 179 10.48 -0.90 23.10
CA ALA A 179 11.22 0.24 22.55
C ALA A 179 12.57 -0.18 21.94
N ASP A 180 13.24 0.78 21.31
CA ASP A 180 14.57 0.64 20.71
C ASP A 180 14.62 -0.40 19.58
N ARG A 181 13.51 -0.53 18.86
CA ARG A 181 13.40 -1.41 17.72
C ARG A 181 12.70 -0.69 16.58
N VAL A 182 13.12 -1.01 15.37
CA VAL A 182 12.47 -0.55 14.14
C VAL A 182 12.17 -1.74 13.24
N GLU A 183 11.05 -1.66 12.55
CA GLU A 183 10.65 -2.62 11.52
C GLU A 183 10.49 -1.87 10.21
N ILE A 184 11.08 -2.40 9.15
CA ILE A 184 11.17 -1.75 7.84
C ILE A 184 10.59 -2.70 6.81
N GLU A 185 9.65 -2.19 6.02
CA GLU A 185 9.11 -2.85 4.85
C GLU A 185 9.60 -2.16 3.58
N LEU A 186 10.17 -2.95 2.67
CA LEU A 186 10.63 -2.50 1.37
C LEU A 186 9.71 -3.01 0.28
N TYR A 187 9.47 -2.13 -0.68
CA TYR A 187 8.82 -2.44 -1.94
C TYR A 187 9.76 -2.06 -3.08
N TYR A 188 10.15 -3.05 -3.87
CA TYR A 188 10.96 -2.83 -5.05
C TYR A 188 10.12 -2.27 -6.18
N ILE A 189 10.75 -1.56 -7.12
CA ILE A 189 10.10 -1.09 -8.34
C ILE A 189 10.46 -2.01 -9.51
N ASN A 190 9.49 -2.34 -10.37
CA ASN A 190 9.69 -3.24 -11.50
C ASN A 190 10.51 -2.62 -12.64
N ALA A 191 10.49 -1.30 -12.74
CA ALA A 191 11.30 -0.54 -13.69
C ALA A 191 11.71 0.77 -13.03
N CYS A 192 13.00 1.08 -13.08
CA CYS A 192 13.52 2.38 -12.69
C CYS A 192 14.00 3.08 -13.95
N GLU A 193 13.25 4.09 -14.43
CA GLU A 193 13.71 4.90 -15.55
C GLU A 193 15.00 5.61 -15.14
N GLY A 194 16.08 5.31 -15.87
CA GLY A 194 17.40 5.85 -15.58
C GLY A 194 17.41 7.35 -15.82
N GLN A 195 17.77 8.11 -14.79
CA GLN A 195 18.60 9.29 -15.03
C GLN A 195 19.97 8.74 -15.45
N GLY A 196 20.19 8.73 -16.77
CA GLY A 196 21.53 8.66 -17.35
C GLY A 196 22.27 9.96 -17.14
#